data_AF-A0A950UE75-F1
#
_entry.id   AF-A0A950UE75-F1
#
_cell.length_a   1.000
_cell.length_b   1.000
_cell.length_c   1.000
_cell.angle_alpha   90.00
_cell.angle_beta   90.00
_cell.angle_gamma   90.00
#
_symmetry.space_group_name_H-M   'P 1'
#
loop_
_entity.id
_entity.type
_entity.pdbx_description
1 polymer ?
#
loop_
_entity_poly.entity_id
_entity_poly.type
_entity_poly.pdbx_seq_one_letter_code
_entity_poly.pdbx_strand_id
1 'polypeptide(L)'
;MALSDAIHLAKFLATHTYSKAPEAFKKQAIDGQILAQDFSQAGNINIADEGYLKELIKLASAGTRSVSSGAAGIQFFIIKGGAEGFLDSSYAGTDASRVIQTGPTTSGKPGTTMIFDDNDLLAAFDKAGKFLDAALLRRPISITNPNIWTEHTANLIYDAWDKRPVSLYRNANFDVTYYGLWIDDSRGWYRSGKVRVDLHKREATNGCIFILEPGGSPIYDPAHLGPLNSFEPHFIKKIQSTVGAKTKSNIGTMNIIEIK
;
A
#
# COMPACT_ATOMS: atom_id res chain seq x y z
N MET A 1 -2.08 -27.83 23.09
CA MET A 1 -2.95 -26.66 22.79
C MET A 1 -4.31 -26.98 23.39
N ALA A 2 -4.84 -26.14 24.28
CA ALA A 2 -6.15 -26.40 24.90
C ALA A 2 -7.27 -26.15 23.87
N LEU A 3 -8.45 -26.76 24.07
CA LEU A 3 -9.59 -26.61 23.15
C LEU A 3 -10.00 -25.13 22.95
N SER A 4 -9.86 -24.31 23.99
CA SER A 4 -10.08 -22.85 23.93
C SER A 4 -9.16 -22.18 22.92
N ASP A 5 -7.87 -22.48 22.96
CA ASP A 5 -6.85 -21.83 22.13
C ASP A 5 -7.08 -22.17 20.65
N ALA A 6 -7.48 -23.42 20.36
CA ALA A 6 -7.85 -23.85 19.02
C ALA A 6 -9.07 -23.10 18.47
N ILE A 7 -10.07 -22.80 19.32
CA ILE A 7 -11.25 -22.01 18.93
C ILE A 7 -10.86 -20.56 18.63
N HIS A 8 -10.01 -19.96 19.47
CA HIS A 8 -9.53 -18.60 19.27
C HIS A 8 -8.68 -18.47 18.01
N LEU A 9 -7.78 -19.42 17.75
CA LEU A 9 -7.01 -19.48 16.52
C LEU A 9 -7.92 -19.66 15.29
N ALA A 10 -8.91 -20.56 15.34
CA ALA A 10 -9.84 -20.76 14.24
C ALA A 10 -10.65 -19.49 13.92
N LYS A 11 -11.10 -18.78 14.95
CA LYS A 11 -11.78 -17.47 14.78
C LYS A 11 -10.85 -16.43 14.17
N PHE A 12 -9.61 -16.34 14.67
CA PHE A 12 -8.60 -15.45 14.12
C PHE A 12 -8.39 -15.68 12.62
N LEU A 13 -8.22 -16.93 12.19
CA LEU A 13 -8.04 -17.30 10.78
C LEU A 13 -9.30 -17.11 9.93
N ALA A 14 -10.49 -17.10 10.55
CA ALA A 14 -11.73 -16.82 9.85
C ALA A 14 -11.97 -15.31 9.62
N THR A 15 -11.36 -14.44 10.43
CA THR A 15 -11.53 -12.98 10.32
C THR A 15 -10.32 -12.26 9.74
N HIS A 16 -9.18 -12.94 9.59
CA HIS A 16 -7.95 -12.39 9.02
C HIS A 16 -7.54 -13.21 7.80
N THR A 17 -7.66 -12.60 6.62
CA THR A 17 -7.35 -13.29 5.36
C THR A 17 -5.85 -13.23 5.08
N TYR A 18 -5.22 -14.41 5.08
CA TYR A 18 -3.85 -14.60 4.59
C TYR A 18 -3.90 -15.30 3.23
N SER A 19 -3.23 -14.72 2.25
CA SER A 19 -3.18 -15.19 0.87
C SER A 19 -2.15 -16.31 0.71
N LYS A 20 -1.88 -16.73 -0.53
CA LYS A 20 -0.77 -17.63 -0.89
C LYS A 20 0.52 -16.89 -1.25
N ALA A 21 0.57 -15.58 -1.05
CA ALA A 21 1.77 -14.80 -1.31
C ALA A 21 2.95 -15.29 -0.46
N PRO A 22 4.21 -15.16 -0.94
CA PRO A 22 5.40 -15.57 -0.20
C PRO A 22 5.51 -14.96 1.21
N GLU A 23 4.99 -13.74 1.40
CA GLU A 23 5.05 -13.00 2.66
C GLU A 23 3.97 -13.44 3.67
N ALA A 24 2.90 -14.11 3.21
CA ALA A 24 1.70 -14.38 4.02
C ALA A 24 2.01 -15.14 5.31
N PHE A 25 2.81 -16.21 5.21
CA PHE A 25 3.20 -17.00 6.38
C PHE A 25 4.04 -16.19 7.38
N LYS A 26 4.96 -15.36 6.87
CA LYS A 26 5.82 -14.52 7.73
C LYS A 26 4.99 -13.45 8.44
N LYS A 27 4.07 -12.81 7.73
CA LYS A 27 3.17 -11.81 8.32
C LYS A 27 2.25 -12.44 9.36
N GLN A 28 1.67 -13.61 9.09
CA GLN A 28 0.89 -14.36 10.08
C GLN A 28 1.70 -14.68 11.34
N ALA A 29 2.97 -15.07 11.18
CA ALA A 29 3.85 -15.33 12.31
C ALA A 29 4.15 -14.06 13.12
N ILE A 30 4.30 -12.90 12.47
CA ILE A 30 4.44 -11.59 13.14
C ILE A 30 3.17 -11.24 13.92
N ASP A 31 1.99 -11.42 13.34
CA ASP A 31 0.73 -11.14 14.05
C ASP A 31 0.58 -12.04 15.28
N GLY A 32 0.93 -13.32 15.15
CA GLY A 32 1.00 -14.22 16.30
C GLY A 32 2.00 -13.76 17.36
N GLN A 33 3.15 -13.19 16.98
CA GLN A 33 4.11 -12.61 17.93
C GLN A 33 3.56 -11.36 18.63
N ILE A 34 2.90 -10.46 17.89
CA ILE A 34 2.29 -9.24 18.45
C ILE A 34 1.20 -9.61 19.46
N LEU A 35 0.43 -10.66 19.18
CA LEU A 35 -0.58 -11.19 20.11
C LEU A 35 0.02 -12.02 21.24
N ALA A 36 1.33 -12.24 21.30
CA ALA A 36 1.98 -13.19 22.22
C ALA A 36 1.32 -14.59 22.17
N GLN A 37 0.85 -15.01 20.99
CA GLN A 37 0.05 -16.22 20.73
C GLN A 37 -1.31 -16.28 21.45
N ASP A 38 -1.76 -15.18 22.06
CA ASP A 38 -3.11 -15.04 22.62
C ASP A 38 -4.10 -14.57 21.54
N PHE A 39 -4.59 -15.52 20.75
CA PHE A 39 -5.58 -15.25 19.70
C PHE A 39 -6.96 -14.83 20.23
N SER A 40 -7.19 -14.79 21.56
CA SER A 40 -8.40 -14.16 22.11
C SER A 40 -8.40 -12.65 21.91
N GLN A 41 -7.20 -12.07 21.74
CA GLN A 41 -6.96 -10.66 21.49
C GLN A 41 -6.90 -10.31 20.00
N ALA A 42 -7.48 -11.14 19.12
CA ALA A 42 -7.43 -10.97 17.67
C ALA A 42 -7.84 -9.57 17.18
N GLY A 43 -8.73 -8.87 17.90
CA GLY A 43 -9.13 -7.49 17.59
C GLY A 43 -8.00 -6.46 17.69
N ASN A 44 -6.87 -6.80 18.29
CA ASN A 44 -5.67 -5.95 18.36
C ASN A 44 -4.86 -5.97 17.06
N ILE A 45 -5.14 -6.91 16.14
CA ILE A 45 -4.62 -6.85 14.77
C ILE A 45 -5.54 -5.94 13.98
N ASN A 46 -5.18 -4.65 13.92
CA ASN A 46 -6.04 -3.62 13.36
C ASN A 46 -5.22 -2.59 12.59
N ILE A 47 -5.52 -2.43 11.31
CA ILE A 47 -4.86 -1.48 10.41
C ILE A 47 -4.99 -0.02 10.87
N ALA A 48 -5.97 0.31 11.71
CA ALA A 48 -6.14 1.64 12.29
C ALA A 48 -5.49 1.81 13.68
N ASP A 49 -4.86 0.78 14.23
CA ASP A 49 -4.20 0.84 15.54
C ASP A 49 -2.73 1.25 15.44
N GLU A 50 -2.39 2.36 16.10
CA GLU A 50 -1.03 2.92 16.09
C GLU A 50 0.00 1.96 16.70
N GLY A 51 -0.35 1.29 17.80
CA GLY A 51 0.56 0.39 18.53
C GLY A 51 0.91 -0.83 17.69
N TYR A 52 -0.10 -1.46 17.10
CA TYR A 52 0.03 -2.56 16.16
C TYR A 52 0.92 -2.18 14.98
N LEU A 53 0.65 -1.05 14.30
CA LEU A 53 1.44 -0.66 13.13
C LEU A 53 2.91 -0.37 13.48
N LYS A 54 3.17 0.25 14.63
CA LYS A 54 4.54 0.48 15.11
C LYS A 54 5.27 -0.83 15.39
N GLU A 55 4.62 -1.79 16.03
CA GLU A 55 5.22 -3.09 16.32
C GLU A 55 5.38 -3.93 15.05
N LEU A 56 4.43 -3.87 14.11
CA LEU A 56 4.53 -4.49 12.79
C LEU A 56 5.76 -3.96 12.03
N ILE A 57 5.95 -2.64 11.95
CA ILE A 57 7.13 -2.02 11.31
C ILE A 57 8.43 -2.53 11.94
N LYS A 58 8.47 -2.60 13.26
CA LYS A 58 9.64 -3.06 14.01
C LYS A 58 9.92 -4.53 13.75
N LEU A 59 8.93 -5.43 13.87
CA LEU A 59 9.11 -6.86 13.68
C LEU A 59 9.38 -7.23 12.22
N ALA A 60 8.62 -6.67 11.26
CA ALA A 60 8.81 -6.90 9.83
C ALA A 60 10.23 -6.55 9.37
N SER A 61 10.81 -5.49 9.94
CA SER A 61 12.18 -5.04 9.62
C SER A 61 13.28 -5.74 10.44
N ALA A 62 12.94 -6.71 11.30
CA ALA A 62 13.81 -7.31 12.31
C ALA A 62 14.52 -6.25 13.19
N GLY A 63 13.77 -5.24 13.63
CA GLY A 63 14.22 -4.16 14.50
C GLY A 63 15.03 -3.06 13.82
N THR A 64 15.30 -3.17 12.51
CA THR A 64 16.13 -2.19 11.79
C THR A 64 15.40 -0.89 11.46
N ARG A 65 14.07 -0.88 11.54
CA ARG A 65 13.23 0.30 11.36
C ARG A 65 12.27 0.44 12.54
N SER A 66 11.99 1.69 12.89
CA SER A 66 10.98 2.06 13.88
C SER A 66 10.45 3.45 13.55
N VAL A 67 9.26 3.77 14.07
CA VAL A 67 8.72 5.13 14.00
C VAL A 67 9.47 5.99 15.02
N SER A 68 10.09 7.07 14.55
CA SER A 68 10.85 8.00 15.39
C SER A 68 9.97 9.10 15.97
N SER A 69 10.22 9.46 17.22
CA SER A 69 9.73 10.71 17.83
C SER A 69 10.75 11.83 17.59
N GLY A 70 10.60 12.58 16.50
CA GLY A 70 11.55 13.63 16.11
C GLY A 70 12.05 13.56 14.67
N ALA A 71 11.26 12.98 13.76
CA ALA A 71 11.61 12.96 12.34
C ALA A 71 11.55 14.36 11.72
N ALA A 72 12.29 14.58 10.63
CA ALA A 72 12.31 15.86 9.91
C ALA A 72 10.97 16.19 9.21
N GLY A 73 10.13 15.18 8.97
CA GLY A 73 8.84 15.31 8.29
C GLY A 73 7.99 14.07 8.54
N ILE A 74 6.99 13.85 7.68
CA ILE A 74 6.15 12.65 7.74
C ILE A 74 7.00 11.41 7.45
N GLN A 75 6.78 10.37 8.22
CA GLN A 75 7.43 9.07 8.07
C GLN A 75 6.44 8.15 7.37
N PHE A 76 6.73 7.81 6.11
CA PHE A 76 5.93 6.87 5.34
C PHE A 76 6.61 5.50 5.38
N PHE A 77 5.81 4.45 5.54
CA PHE A 77 6.26 3.07 5.54
C PHE A 77 5.39 2.26 4.59
N ILE A 78 6.02 1.63 3.61
CA ILE A 78 5.42 0.56 2.83
C ILE A 78 5.99 -0.75 3.37
N ILE A 79 5.12 -1.64 3.79
CA ILE A 79 5.47 -2.97 4.28
C ILE A 79 4.99 -3.98 3.25
N LYS A 80 5.95 -4.62 2.57
CA LYS A 80 5.65 -5.65 1.57
C LYS A 80 5.02 -6.87 2.23
N GLY A 81 3.83 -7.26 1.79
CA GLY A 81 3.04 -8.28 2.49
C GLY A 81 2.42 -7.83 3.82
N GLY A 82 2.53 -6.54 4.18
CA GLY A 82 2.02 -6.01 5.45
C GLY A 82 0.50 -5.98 5.55
N ALA A 83 -0.21 -6.11 4.42
CA ALA A 83 -1.67 -6.16 4.38
C ALA A 83 -2.23 -7.58 4.57
N GLU A 84 -1.38 -8.61 4.60
CA GLU A 84 -1.81 -9.97 4.94
C GLU A 84 -2.46 -9.96 6.33
N GLY A 85 -3.65 -10.54 6.42
CA GLY A 85 -4.56 -10.44 7.56
C GLY A 85 -5.66 -9.37 7.43
N PHE A 86 -5.53 -8.44 6.48
CA PHE A 86 -6.53 -7.39 6.18
C PHE A 86 -7.15 -7.52 4.78
N LEU A 87 -6.81 -8.57 4.04
CA LEU A 87 -7.28 -8.77 2.68
C LEU A 87 -8.75 -9.16 2.65
N ASP A 88 -9.41 -8.82 1.54
CA ASP A 88 -10.74 -9.34 1.24
C ASP A 88 -10.71 -10.87 1.19
N SER A 89 -11.79 -11.51 1.65
CA SER A 89 -11.87 -12.98 1.74
C SER A 89 -11.70 -13.69 0.39
N SER A 90 -11.92 -13.00 -0.74
CA SER A 90 -11.65 -13.54 -2.08
C SER A 90 -10.17 -13.84 -2.35
N TYR A 91 -9.24 -13.29 -1.56
CA TYR A 91 -7.81 -13.63 -1.63
C TYR A 91 -7.44 -14.91 -0.88
N ALA A 92 -8.37 -15.51 -0.13
CA ALA A 92 -8.13 -16.79 0.54
C ALA A 92 -7.77 -17.87 -0.49
N GLY A 93 -6.56 -18.42 -0.37
CA GLY A 93 -6.07 -19.44 -1.31
C GLY A 93 -5.60 -18.92 -2.67
N THR A 94 -5.55 -17.60 -2.87
CA THR A 94 -5.03 -16.90 -4.05
C THR A 94 -3.73 -16.19 -3.68
N ASP A 95 -2.78 -16.08 -4.60
CA ASP A 95 -1.58 -15.28 -4.38
C ASP A 95 -1.92 -13.78 -4.55
N ALA A 96 -1.97 -13.03 -3.45
CA ALA A 96 -2.30 -11.61 -3.49
C ALA A 96 -1.10 -10.71 -3.90
N SER A 97 0.12 -11.24 -3.91
CA SER A 97 1.28 -10.50 -4.45
C SER A 97 1.21 -10.38 -5.97
N ARG A 98 0.48 -11.31 -6.62
CA ARG A 98 0.33 -11.38 -8.07
C ARG A 98 -0.98 -12.04 -8.49
N VAL A 99 -1.94 -11.22 -8.93
CA VAL A 99 -3.20 -11.70 -9.52
C VAL A 99 -3.21 -11.43 -11.02
N ILE A 100 -3.54 -12.45 -11.80
CA ILE A 100 -3.74 -12.31 -13.25
C ILE A 100 -5.25 -12.38 -13.53
N GLN A 101 -5.81 -11.32 -14.10
CA GLN A 101 -7.24 -11.24 -14.43
C GLN A 101 -7.42 -11.02 -15.94
N THR A 102 -8.24 -11.86 -16.56
CA THR A 102 -8.74 -11.62 -17.92
C THR A 102 -9.84 -10.59 -17.86
N GLY A 103 -9.74 -9.52 -18.65
CA GLY A 103 -10.70 -8.42 -18.58
C GLY A 103 -10.18 -7.13 -19.21
N PRO A 104 -10.85 -6.00 -18.96
CA PRO A 104 -10.34 -4.71 -19.42
C PRO A 104 -8.99 -4.39 -18.74
N THR A 105 -8.05 -3.92 -19.55
CA THR A 105 -6.79 -3.29 -19.15
C THR A 105 -7.04 -1.99 -18.38
N THR A 106 -6.01 -1.37 -17.79
CA THR A 106 -6.12 -0.02 -17.20
C THR A 106 -6.59 1.03 -18.22
N SER A 107 -6.41 0.76 -19.52
CA SER A 107 -6.95 1.58 -20.62
C SER A 107 -8.41 1.27 -21.02
N GLY A 108 -9.07 0.33 -20.34
CA GLY A 108 -10.45 -0.09 -20.65
C GLY A 108 -10.57 -1.07 -21.84
N LYS A 109 -9.47 -1.41 -22.53
CA LYS A 109 -9.46 -2.34 -23.68
C LYS A 109 -9.39 -3.81 -23.23
N PRO A 110 -10.00 -4.77 -23.94
CA PRO A 110 -9.85 -6.20 -23.63
C PRO A 110 -8.38 -6.65 -23.58
N GLY A 111 -8.03 -7.46 -22.59
CA GLY A 111 -6.69 -8.01 -22.45
C GLY A 111 -6.50 -8.76 -21.12
N THR A 112 -5.27 -8.75 -20.64
CA THR A 112 -4.89 -9.30 -19.34
C THR A 112 -4.35 -8.17 -18.48
N THR A 113 -4.88 -8.05 -17.27
CA THR A 113 -4.34 -7.14 -16.25
C THR A 113 -3.58 -7.98 -15.23
N MET A 114 -2.34 -7.61 -14.97
CA MET A 114 -1.57 -8.14 -13.86
C MET A 114 -1.69 -7.15 -12.70
N ILE A 115 -2.16 -7.63 -11.56
CA ILE A 115 -2.32 -6.82 -10.34
C ILE A 115 -1.28 -7.31 -9.35
N PHE A 116 -0.45 -6.38 -8.88
CA PHE A 116 0.60 -6.64 -7.91
C PHE A 116 0.33 -5.90 -6.61
N ASP A 117 0.99 -6.35 -5.55
CA ASP A 117 1.09 -5.68 -4.26
C ASP A 117 -0.27 -5.44 -3.57
N ASP A 118 -1.30 -6.23 -3.88
CA ASP A 118 -2.57 -6.18 -3.14
C ASP A 118 -2.36 -6.59 -1.66
N ASN A 119 -1.25 -7.28 -1.38
CA ASN A 119 -0.81 -7.62 -0.04
C ASN A 119 0.10 -6.59 0.64
N ASP A 120 0.33 -5.42 0.05
CA ASP A 120 1.16 -4.38 0.64
C ASP A 120 0.36 -3.36 1.46
N LEU A 121 1.01 -2.87 2.51
CA LEU A 121 0.44 -1.89 3.44
C LEU A 121 1.24 -0.59 3.41
N LEU A 122 0.56 0.55 3.24
CA LEU A 122 1.11 1.88 3.46
C LEU A 122 0.66 2.41 4.82
N ALA A 123 1.58 2.90 5.64
CA ALA A 123 1.30 3.60 6.89
C ALA A 123 2.06 4.94 6.96
N ALA A 124 1.44 5.96 7.55
CA ALA A 124 2.05 7.27 7.75
C ALA A 124 2.00 7.72 9.21
N PHE A 125 3.11 8.30 9.66
CA PHE A 125 3.25 8.89 10.99
C PHE A 125 3.82 10.30 10.86
N ASP A 126 3.39 11.22 11.72
CA ASP A 126 3.90 12.58 11.69
C ASP A 126 5.35 12.68 12.22
N LYS A 127 5.87 13.91 12.28
CA LYS A 127 7.21 14.20 12.81
C LYS A 127 7.40 13.80 14.28
N ALA A 128 6.33 13.78 15.06
CA ALA A 128 6.34 13.36 16.46
C ALA A 128 6.17 11.83 16.61
N GLY A 129 5.97 11.11 15.50
CA GLY A 129 5.73 9.68 15.49
C GLY A 129 4.30 9.30 15.83
N LYS A 130 3.34 10.23 15.72
CA LYS A 130 1.92 9.96 15.89
C LYS A 130 1.33 9.41 14.60
N PHE A 131 0.49 8.39 14.71
CA PHE A 131 -0.21 7.79 13.58
C PHE A 131 -1.11 8.81 12.88
N LEU A 132 -1.01 8.85 11.55
CA LEU A 132 -1.84 9.68 10.69
C LEU A 132 -2.93 8.85 10.06
N ASP A 133 -2.52 7.82 9.31
CA ASP A 133 -3.40 6.91 8.60
C ASP A 133 -2.65 5.72 8.01
N ALA A 134 -3.38 4.70 7.58
CA ALA A 134 -2.88 3.57 6.81
C ALA A 134 -3.84 3.19 5.68
N ALA A 135 -3.30 2.57 4.63
CA ALA A 135 -4.06 2.17 3.46
C ALA A 135 -3.49 0.91 2.83
N LEU A 136 -4.39 0.13 2.22
CA LEU A 136 -3.99 -0.97 1.35
C LEU A 136 -3.52 -0.42 0.00
N LEU A 137 -2.61 -1.13 -0.65
CA LEU A 137 -2.10 -0.76 -1.95
C LEU A 137 -2.63 -1.71 -3.03
N ARG A 138 -2.59 -1.23 -4.27
CA ARG A 138 -2.79 -2.04 -5.47
C ARG A 138 -2.00 -1.45 -6.60
N ARG A 139 -1.14 -2.23 -7.24
CA ARG A 139 -0.42 -1.80 -8.44
C ARG A 139 -0.91 -2.59 -9.65
N PRO A 140 -1.86 -2.04 -10.44
CA PRO A 140 -2.22 -2.66 -11.70
C PRO A 140 -1.16 -2.33 -12.74
N ILE A 141 -0.52 -3.36 -13.27
CA ILE A 141 0.30 -3.27 -14.46
C ILE A 141 -0.54 -3.81 -15.61
N SER A 142 -1.07 -2.89 -16.41
CA SER A 142 -1.47 -3.25 -17.76
C SER A 142 -0.26 -3.17 -18.66
N ILE A 143 0.10 -4.30 -19.25
CA ILE A 143 1.19 -4.36 -20.22
C ILE A 143 0.66 -3.84 -21.57
N THR A 144 0.42 -2.54 -21.67
CA THR A 144 0.16 -1.88 -22.97
C THR A 144 1.45 -1.51 -23.69
N ASN A 145 2.61 -1.57 -23.02
CA ASN A 145 3.94 -1.38 -23.61
C ASN A 145 4.98 -2.36 -23.01
N PRO A 146 4.98 -3.64 -23.44
CA PRO A 146 5.81 -4.71 -22.86
C PRO A 146 7.32 -4.47 -22.95
N ASN A 147 7.76 -3.57 -23.84
CA ASN A 147 9.17 -3.29 -24.07
C ASN A 147 9.77 -2.32 -23.03
N ILE A 148 8.93 -1.63 -22.27
CA ILE A 148 9.35 -0.63 -21.26
C ILE A 148 8.87 -1.06 -19.87
N TRP A 149 7.66 -1.61 -19.79
CA TRP A 149 7.01 -1.96 -18.54
C TRP A 149 6.91 -3.48 -18.36
N THR A 150 7.70 -3.97 -17.41
CA THR A 150 7.71 -5.35 -16.92
C THR A 150 7.52 -5.38 -15.41
N GLU A 151 7.12 -6.54 -14.87
CA GLU A 151 7.10 -6.79 -13.42
C GLU A 151 8.46 -6.49 -12.78
N HIS A 152 9.55 -6.91 -13.44
CA HIS A 152 10.91 -6.63 -12.99
C HIS A 152 11.20 -5.13 -12.85
N THR A 153 10.93 -4.34 -13.89
CA THR A 153 11.12 -2.88 -13.85
C THR A 153 10.24 -2.21 -12.80
N ALA A 154 9.03 -2.72 -12.60
CA ALA A 154 8.12 -2.19 -11.60
C ALA A 154 8.66 -2.44 -10.18
N ASN A 155 9.16 -3.66 -9.90
CA ASN A 155 9.77 -3.98 -8.60
C ASN A 155 11.01 -3.14 -8.32
N LEU A 156 11.85 -2.89 -9.33
CA LEU A 156 13.02 -2.01 -9.18
C LEU A 156 12.64 -0.57 -8.82
N ILE A 157 11.55 -0.04 -9.39
CA ILE A 157 11.04 1.30 -9.03
C ILE A 157 10.59 1.30 -7.57
N TYR A 158 9.84 0.29 -7.18
CA TYR A 158 9.30 0.17 -5.84
C TYR A 158 10.39 0.08 -4.77
N ASP A 159 11.47 -0.68 -5.05
CA ASP A 159 12.64 -0.77 -4.16
C ASP A 159 13.45 0.53 -4.10
N ALA A 160 13.53 1.27 -5.21
CA ALA A 160 14.28 2.52 -5.29
C ALA A 160 13.69 3.64 -4.41
N TRP A 161 12.42 3.51 -4.02
CA TRP A 161 11.71 4.45 -3.15
C TRP A 161 12.18 4.43 -1.70
N ASP A 162 12.95 3.42 -1.27
CA ASP A 162 13.47 3.40 0.10
C ASP A 162 14.38 4.60 0.40
N LYS A 163 14.09 5.25 1.52
CA LYS A 163 14.74 6.46 2.04
C LYS A 163 14.65 7.66 1.08
N ARG A 164 13.60 7.73 0.27
CA ARG A 164 13.40 8.83 -0.67
C ARG A 164 12.46 9.92 -0.15
N PRO A 165 12.69 11.19 -0.51
CA PRO A 165 11.75 12.25 -0.25
C PRO A 165 10.39 11.98 -0.90
N VAL A 166 9.33 12.23 -0.14
CA VAL A 166 7.94 12.19 -0.61
C VAL A 166 7.45 13.61 -0.78
N SER A 167 6.77 13.88 -1.89
CA SER A 167 6.11 15.15 -2.19
C SER A 167 4.62 14.92 -2.39
N LEU A 168 3.80 15.81 -1.86
CA LEU A 168 2.38 15.88 -2.17
C LEU A 168 2.19 16.77 -3.39
N TYR A 169 1.53 16.25 -4.41
CA TYR A 169 1.34 16.98 -5.67
C TYR A 169 -0.09 16.85 -6.18
N ARG A 170 -0.43 17.69 -7.16
CA ARG A 170 -1.70 17.64 -7.88
C ARG A 170 -1.44 17.20 -9.32
N ASN A 171 -2.09 16.14 -9.76
CA ASN A 171 -2.20 15.85 -11.18
C ASN A 171 -3.38 16.62 -11.77
N ALA A 172 -3.13 17.34 -12.85
CA ALA A 172 -4.14 18.02 -13.67
C ALA A 172 -3.94 17.74 -15.16
N ASN A 173 -3.05 16.81 -15.52
CA ASN A 173 -2.63 16.56 -16.90
C ASN A 173 -3.37 15.39 -17.58
N PHE A 174 -4.24 14.70 -16.84
CA PHE A 174 -5.06 13.59 -17.31
C PHE A 174 -6.53 13.87 -17.06
N ASP A 175 -7.42 13.07 -17.66
CA ASP A 175 -8.88 13.19 -17.51
C ASP A 175 -9.34 13.03 -16.05
N VAL A 176 -8.49 12.38 -15.23
CA VAL A 176 -8.66 12.28 -13.78
C VAL A 176 -7.74 13.29 -13.08
N THR A 177 -8.35 14.27 -12.43
CA THR A 177 -7.66 15.18 -11.51
C THR A 177 -7.57 14.52 -10.14
N TYR A 178 -6.38 14.54 -9.53
CA TYR A 178 -6.18 13.99 -8.19
C TYR A 178 -5.02 14.65 -7.46
N TYR A 179 -4.97 14.40 -6.17
CA TYR A 179 -3.76 14.60 -5.36
C TYR A 179 -3.14 13.24 -5.07
N GLY A 180 -1.82 13.21 -5.11
CA GLY A 180 -1.04 11.98 -4.94
C GLY A 180 0.28 12.24 -4.24
N LEU A 181 0.96 11.16 -3.90
CA LEU A 181 2.30 11.17 -3.36
C LEU A 181 3.28 10.79 -4.46
N TRP A 182 4.19 11.70 -4.75
CA TRP A 182 5.31 11.47 -5.65
C TRP A 182 6.57 11.23 -4.83
N ILE A 183 7.34 10.19 -5.19
CA ILE A 183 8.63 9.87 -4.61
C ILE A 183 9.74 10.28 -5.58
N ASP A 184 10.72 11.05 -5.09
CA ASP A 184 11.92 11.37 -5.86
C ASP A 184 12.75 10.09 -6.08
N ASP A 185 12.86 9.65 -7.33
CA ASP A 185 13.54 8.40 -7.72
C ASP A 185 14.95 8.62 -8.30
N SER A 186 15.56 9.81 -8.11
CA SER A 186 16.78 10.36 -8.77
C SER A 186 17.98 9.41 -9.00
N ARG A 187 17.95 8.19 -8.48
CA ARG A 187 18.81 7.03 -8.77
C ARG A 187 18.57 6.31 -10.11
N GLY A 188 17.65 6.73 -10.97
CA GLY A 188 17.90 6.57 -12.42
C GLY A 188 16.84 5.94 -13.31
N TRP A 189 15.60 5.68 -12.87
CA TRP A 189 14.55 5.26 -13.81
C TRP A 189 13.86 6.46 -14.46
N TYR A 190 13.71 7.59 -13.76
CA TYR A 190 13.12 8.81 -14.31
C TYR A 190 14.14 9.89 -14.70
N ARG A 191 15.45 9.64 -14.65
CA ARG A 191 16.45 10.68 -15.04
C ARG A 191 16.26 11.16 -16.51
N SER A 192 15.49 10.41 -17.31
CA SER A 192 15.06 10.77 -18.67
C SER A 192 13.65 11.37 -18.78
N GLY A 193 12.88 11.42 -17.68
CA GLY A 193 11.49 11.92 -17.64
C GLY A 193 10.45 11.05 -18.34
N LYS A 194 10.81 9.84 -18.81
CA LYS A 194 9.97 9.01 -19.70
C LYS A 194 8.81 8.28 -19.02
N VAL A 195 8.89 8.07 -17.71
CA VAL A 195 7.88 7.33 -16.94
C VAL A 195 7.70 8.01 -15.59
N ARG A 196 6.45 8.22 -15.16
CA ARG A 196 6.11 8.75 -13.83
C ARG A 196 5.19 7.75 -13.11
N VAL A 197 5.62 7.34 -11.93
CA VAL A 197 5.00 6.45 -10.95
C VAL A 197 4.88 7.21 -9.63
N ASP A 198 3.72 7.08 -9.02
CA ASP A 198 3.30 7.76 -7.80
C ASP A 198 2.22 6.93 -7.13
N LEU A 199 1.83 7.35 -5.93
CA LEU A 199 0.70 6.79 -5.21
C LEU A 199 -0.48 7.75 -5.28
N HIS A 200 -1.62 7.26 -5.74
CA HIS A 200 -2.82 8.07 -5.85
C HIS A 200 -4.09 7.22 -5.88
N LYS A 201 -5.23 7.84 -6.15
CA LYS A 201 -6.49 7.12 -6.39
C LYS A 201 -6.45 6.38 -7.74
N ARG A 202 -7.45 5.57 -8.04
CA ARG A 202 -7.53 4.85 -9.33
C ARG A 202 -7.54 5.82 -10.53
N GLU A 203 -6.81 5.50 -11.60
CA GLU A 203 -6.93 6.09 -12.95
C GLU A 203 -6.32 5.18 -14.03
N ALA A 204 -6.38 5.58 -15.30
CA ALA A 204 -5.82 4.82 -16.43
C ALA A 204 -4.31 5.03 -16.58
N THR A 205 -3.52 4.44 -15.68
CA THR A 205 -2.04 4.49 -15.75
C THR A 205 -1.41 3.10 -15.77
N ASN A 206 -0.15 3.04 -16.21
CA ASN A 206 0.67 1.83 -16.11
C ASN A 206 1.70 2.02 -15.01
N GLY A 207 1.68 1.12 -14.03
CA GLY A 207 2.75 1.02 -13.02
C GLY A 207 2.56 1.92 -11.81
N CYS A 208 1.67 2.93 -11.84
CA CYS A 208 1.27 3.67 -10.65
C CYS A 208 0.59 2.78 -9.60
N ILE A 209 0.65 3.23 -8.36
CA ILE A 209 0.17 2.47 -7.21
C ILE A 209 -1.07 3.16 -6.66
N PHE A 210 -2.14 2.38 -6.53
CA PHE A 210 -3.41 2.88 -6.04
C PHE A 210 -3.50 2.71 -4.54
N ILE A 211 -3.87 3.80 -3.87
CA ILE A 211 -4.26 3.83 -2.46
C ILE A 211 -5.72 3.38 -2.41
N LEU A 212 -5.97 2.25 -1.76
CA LEU A 212 -7.30 1.68 -1.63
C LEU A 212 -7.96 2.12 -0.32
N GLU A 213 -9.27 2.39 -0.40
CA GLU A 213 -10.10 2.63 0.79
C GLU A 213 -10.70 1.31 1.28
N PRO A 214 -10.79 1.10 2.61
CA PRO A 214 -11.45 -0.07 3.19
C PRO A 214 -12.92 -0.27 2.77
N GLY A 215 -13.61 0.80 2.36
CA GLY A 215 -14.99 0.76 1.83
C GLY A 215 -15.09 0.65 0.29
N GLY A 216 -13.96 0.50 -0.39
CA GLY A 216 -13.86 0.53 -1.85
C GLY A 216 -13.65 1.93 -2.43
N SER A 217 -12.96 1.98 -3.56
CA SER A 217 -12.73 3.22 -4.33
C SER A 217 -13.59 3.22 -5.60
N PRO A 218 -14.02 4.40 -6.10
CA PRO A 218 -14.72 4.47 -7.38
C PRO A 218 -13.93 3.80 -8.49
N ILE A 219 -14.63 3.05 -9.34
CA ILE A 219 -14.04 2.38 -10.50
C ILE A 219 -13.74 3.45 -11.56
N TYR A 220 -12.67 3.24 -12.33
CA TYR A 220 -12.41 4.07 -13.50
C TYR A 220 -13.43 3.72 -14.59
N ASP A 221 -14.26 4.70 -14.94
CA ASP A 221 -15.18 4.63 -16.08
C ASP A 221 -14.92 5.85 -16.98
N PRO A 222 -14.36 5.67 -18.19
CA PRO A 222 -14.06 6.78 -19.09
C PRO A 222 -15.31 7.58 -19.51
N ALA A 223 -16.51 6.97 -19.47
CA ALA A 223 -17.76 7.67 -19.77
C ALA A 223 -18.33 8.45 -18.55
N HIS A 224 -17.94 8.08 -17.32
CA HIS A 224 -18.45 8.67 -16.08
C HIS A 224 -17.32 8.94 -15.07
N LEU A 225 -16.43 9.88 -15.40
CA LEU A 225 -15.31 10.25 -14.53
C LEU A 225 -15.71 11.11 -13.32
N GLY A 226 -16.92 11.65 -13.26
CA GLY A 226 -17.39 12.58 -12.21
C GLY A 226 -17.20 12.06 -10.77
N PRO A 227 -17.63 10.83 -10.44
CA PRO A 227 -17.40 10.23 -9.13
C PRO A 227 -15.92 10.10 -8.77
N LEU A 228 -15.09 9.67 -9.74
CA LEU A 228 -13.67 9.53 -9.53
C LEU A 228 -12.98 10.88 -9.33
N ASN A 229 -13.33 11.90 -10.12
CA ASN A 229 -12.79 13.25 -9.99
C ASN A 229 -13.16 13.93 -8.67
N SER A 230 -14.33 13.63 -8.13
CA SER A 230 -14.80 14.16 -6.84
C SER A 230 -14.25 13.38 -5.63
N PHE A 231 -13.73 12.18 -5.86
CA PHE A 231 -13.19 11.32 -4.82
C PHE A 231 -11.72 11.65 -4.51
N GLU A 232 -11.40 11.61 -3.22
CA GLU A 232 -10.04 11.72 -2.72
C GLU A 232 -9.87 10.76 -1.53
N PRO A 233 -8.83 9.90 -1.54
CA PRO A 233 -8.58 8.96 -0.46
C PRO A 233 -8.46 9.66 0.90
N HIS A 234 -9.02 9.07 1.94
CA HIS A 234 -8.91 9.51 3.32
C HIS A 234 -7.44 9.67 3.74
N PHE A 235 -6.59 8.72 3.33
CA PHE A 235 -5.15 8.79 3.54
C PHE A 235 -4.55 10.11 3.00
N ILE A 236 -4.85 10.48 1.76
CA ILE A 236 -4.36 11.72 1.14
C ILE A 236 -4.88 12.96 1.88
N LYS A 237 -6.16 12.96 2.29
CA LYS A 237 -6.75 14.06 3.09
C LYS A 237 -6.04 14.22 4.43
N LYS A 238 -5.68 13.12 5.10
CA LYS A 238 -4.92 13.15 6.37
C LYS A 238 -3.53 13.75 6.16
N ILE A 239 -2.84 13.38 5.08
CA ILE A 239 -1.56 13.99 4.73
C ILE A 239 -1.70 15.49 4.45
N GLN A 240 -2.66 15.91 3.63
CA GLN A 240 -2.94 17.32 3.34
C GLN A 240 -3.18 18.15 4.61
N SER A 241 -4.03 17.63 5.50
CA SER A 241 -4.35 18.27 6.78
C SER A 241 -3.10 18.41 7.66
N THR A 242 -2.28 17.36 7.74
CA THR A 242 -1.04 17.35 8.55
C THR A 242 0.01 18.30 8.01
N VAL A 243 0.12 18.38 6.68
CA VAL A 243 1.05 19.27 5.98
C VAL A 243 0.57 20.73 6.00
N GLY A 244 -0.75 20.95 6.12
CA GLY A 244 -1.38 22.26 5.99
C GLY A 244 -1.42 22.79 4.56
N ALA A 245 -1.32 21.92 3.55
CA ALA A 245 -1.31 22.32 2.13
C ALA A 245 -1.86 21.20 1.23
N LYS A 246 -2.42 21.61 0.09
CA LYS A 246 -2.87 20.67 -0.96
C LYS A 246 -1.72 20.11 -1.81
N THR A 247 -0.61 20.84 -1.90
CA THR A 247 0.61 20.42 -2.59
C THR A 247 1.81 20.96 -1.84
N LYS A 248 2.86 20.16 -1.67
CA LYS A 248 4.13 20.58 -1.06
C LYS A 248 5.22 19.56 -1.39
N SER A 249 6.40 20.06 -1.72
CA SER A 249 7.57 19.21 -1.95
C SER A 249 8.22 18.78 -0.64
N ASN A 250 8.83 17.58 -0.64
CA ASN A 250 9.65 17.07 0.46
C ASN A 250 8.93 17.09 1.82
N ILE A 251 7.69 16.59 1.86
CA ILE A 251 6.85 16.53 3.07
C ILE A 251 7.29 15.45 4.06
N GLY A 252 8.13 14.52 3.62
CA GLY A 252 8.51 13.35 4.40
C GLY A 252 9.46 12.42 3.68
N THR A 253 9.63 11.23 4.22
CA THR A 253 10.51 10.18 3.66
C THR A 253 9.77 8.87 3.56
N MET A 254 9.88 8.22 2.41
CA MET A 254 9.38 6.86 2.17
C MET A 254 10.40 5.84 2.69
N ASN A 255 9.91 4.82 3.39
CA ASN A 255 10.69 3.68 3.85
C ASN A 255 10.03 2.42 3.33
N ILE A 256 10.79 1.59 2.61
CA ILE A 256 10.29 0.30 2.13
C ILE A 256 10.81 -0.78 3.08
N ILE A 257 9.90 -1.64 3.53
CA ILE A 257 10.18 -2.76 4.43
C ILE A 257 9.79 -4.05 3.72
N GLU A 258 10.76 -4.94 3.58
CA GLU A 258 10.53 -6.33 3.22
C GLU A 258 10.46 -7.17 4.50
N ILE A 259 9.42 -7.99 4.63
CA ILE A 259 9.26 -8.86 5.80
C ILE A 259 10.35 -9.93 5.79
N LYS A 260 11.23 -9.86 6.79
CA LYS A 260 12.35 -10.79 6.96
C LYS A 260 11.89 -12.17 7.42
#